data_AF-A0A438BQH8-F1
#
_entry.id   AF-A0A438BQH8-F1
#
_cell.length_a   1.000
_cell.length_b   1.000
_cell.length_c   1.000
_cell.angle_alpha   90.00
_cell.angle_beta   90.00
_cell.angle_gamma   90.00
#
_symmetry.space_group_name_H-M   'P 1'
#
loop_
_entity.id
_entity.type
_entity.pdbx_description
1 polymer ?
#
loop_
_entity_poly.entity_id
_entity_poly.type
_entity_poly.pdbx_seq_one_letter_code
_entity_poly.pdbx_strand_id
1 'polypeptide(L)'
;MGGVVLLVQANATILNVRFFVIEDFSPYNTIMGHLWLHKMKAILSTYYQISYLIEVGQVDLHGNHLVVSQCYQVAMEFECANPIEDKSESSTRKRQ
;
A
#
# COMPACT_ATOMS: atom_id res chain seq x y z
N MET A 1 12.29 11.43 6.23
CA MET A 1 11.71 10.07 6.27
C MET A 1 11.83 9.51 7.67
N GLY A 2 10.70 9.30 8.34
CA GLY A 2 10.64 8.67 9.67
C GLY A 2 10.18 7.22 9.56
N GLY A 3 10.63 6.36 10.47
CA GLY A 3 10.16 4.99 10.58
C GLY A 3 9.31 4.80 11.84
N VAL A 4 8.11 4.24 11.70
CA VAL A 4 7.23 3.89 12.83
C VAL A 4 7.07 2.38 12.92
N VAL A 5 6.99 1.85 14.13
CA VAL A 5 6.64 0.44 14.35
C VAL A 5 5.16 0.39 14.75
N LEU A 6 4.37 -0.32 13.95
CA LEU A 6 2.95 -0.53 14.20
C LEU A 6 2.68 -2.03 14.38
N LEU A 7 1.78 -2.35 15.30
CA LEU A 7 1.21 -3.68 15.43
C LEU A 7 0.16 -3.84 14.34
N VAL A 8 0.43 -4.72 13.38
CA VAL A 8 -0.53 -5.07 12.33
C VAL A 8 -1.20 -6.37 12.72
N GLN A 9 -2.49 -6.29 12.98
CA GLN A 9 -3.34 -7.45 13.19
C GLN A 9 -4.03 -7.80 11.88
N ALA A 10 -3.88 -9.05 11.44
CA ALA A 10 -4.78 -9.63 10.45
C ALA A 10 -5.37 -10.91 11.04
N ASN A 11 -6.67 -10.89 11.28
CA ASN A 11 -7.40 -11.94 11.98
C ASN A 11 -6.79 -12.26 13.36
N ALA A 12 -6.23 -13.47 13.55
CA ALA A 12 -5.66 -13.94 14.81
C ALA A 12 -4.14 -13.69 14.95
N THR A 13 -3.46 -13.24 13.89
CA THR A 13 -2.01 -13.03 13.91
C THR A 13 -1.70 -11.53 14.05
N ILE A 14 -0.87 -11.19 15.02
CA ILE A 14 -0.38 -9.83 15.26
C ILE A 14 1.12 -9.80 15.02
N LEU A 15 1.59 -8.91 14.15
CA LEU A 15 3.01 -8.72 13.88
C LEU A 15 3.43 -7.27 14.11
N ASN A 16 4.60 -7.08 14.71
CA ASN A 16 5.29 -5.79 14.71
C ASN A 16 5.90 -5.54 13.33
N VAL A 17 5.44 -4.48 12.66
CA VAL A 17 5.89 -4.09 11.31
C VAL A 17 6.45 -2.69 11.36
N ARG A 18 7.66 -2.53 10.82
CA ARG A 18 8.26 -1.20 10.63
C ARG A 18 7.79 -0.63 9.30
N PHE A 19 7.12 0.51 9.36
CA PHE A 19 6.68 1.28 8.21
C PHE A 19 7.58 2.48 8.00
N PHE A 20 7.78 2.83 6.73
CA PHE A 20 8.31 4.13 6.35
C PHE A 20 7.14 5.09 6.18
N VAL A 21 7.20 6.22 6.87
CA VAL A 21 6.20 7.28 6.73
C VAL A 21 6.66 8.20 5.59
N ILE A 22 5.79 8.33 4.60
CA ILE A 22 5.94 9.24 3.47
C ILE A 22 4.85 10.30 3.64
N GLU A 23 5.25 11.57 3.61
CA GLU A 23 4.33 12.70 3.66
C GLU A 23 3.99 13.08 2.21
N ASP A 24 3.09 12.30 1.62
CA ASP A 24 2.66 12.44 0.23
C ASP A 24 1.19 12.03 0.09
N PHE A 25 0.52 12.56 -0.93
CA PHE A 25 -0.86 12.23 -1.27
C PHE A 25 -0.91 10.86 -1.97
N SER A 26 -0.82 9.79 -1.19
CA SER A 26 -1.02 8.44 -1.71
C SER A 26 -2.48 8.02 -1.58
N PRO A 27 -3.09 7.45 -2.65
CA PRO A 27 -4.42 6.81 -2.53
C PRO A 27 -4.39 5.56 -1.63
N TYR A 28 -3.20 5.10 -1.23
CA TYR A 28 -3.01 3.96 -0.35
C TYR A 28 -2.61 4.41 1.05
N ASN A 29 -3.41 4.01 2.05
CA ASN A 29 -3.09 4.27 3.45
C ASN A 29 -1.80 3.56 3.92
N THR A 30 -1.48 2.40 3.34
CA THR A 30 -0.32 1.58 3.71
C THR A 30 0.02 0.58 2.60
N ILE A 31 1.31 0.36 2.33
CA ILE A 31 1.79 -0.66 1.39
C ILE A 31 2.51 -1.77 2.16
N MET A 32 2.03 -3.01 2.03
CA MET A 32 2.61 -4.18 2.69
C MET A 32 3.58 -4.91 1.76
N GLY A 33 4.84 -5.01 2.18
CA GLY A 33 5.86 -5.72 1.40
C GLY A 33 5.75 -7.25 1.48
N HIS A 34 6.46 -7.92 0.57
CA HIS A 34 6.47 -9.38 0.44
C HIS A 34 6.92 -10.11 1.71
N LEU A 35 7.85 -9.52 2.48
CA LEU A 35 8.33 -10.11 3.74
C LEU A 35 7.21 -10.26 4.77
N TRP A 36 6.29 -9.29 4.84
CA TRP A 36 5.14 -9.40 5.74
C TRP A 36 4.18 -10.48 5.27
N LEU A 37 3.89 -10.54 3.96
CA LEU A 37 3.02 -11.56 3.35
C LEU A 37 3.54 -12.99 3.63
N HIS A 38 4.85 -13.19 3.50
CA HIS A 38 5.48 -14.47 3.83
C HIS A 38 5.31 -14.85 5.31
N LYS A 39 5.52 -13.90 6.24
CA LYS A 39 5.33 -14.14 7.68
C LYS A 39 3.88 -14.48 8.02
N MET A 40 2.94 -13.93 7.27
CA MET A 40 1.50 -14.17 7.42
C MET A 40 1.02 -15.42 6.67
N LYS A 41 1.90 -16.19 6.02
CA LYS A 41 1.56 -17.33 5.17
C LYS A 41 0.45 -17.00 4.15
N ALA A 42 0.53 -15.79 3.57
CA ALA A 42 -0.44 -15.32 2.59
C ALA A 42 -0.29 -16.09 1.26
N ILE A 43 -1.39 -16.62 0.73
CA ILE A 43 -1.53 -16.98 -0.68
C ILE A 43 -2.13 -15.78 -1.43
N LEU A 44 -1.34 -15.17 -2.30
CA LEU A 44 -1.87 -14.21 -3.26
C LEU A 44 -2.63 -14.98 -4.35
N SER A 45 -3.95 -14.79 -4.43
CA SER A 45 -4.70 -15.19 -5.61
C SER A 45 -4.73 -14.00 -6.57
N THR A 46 -4.16 -14.20 -7.75
CA THR A 46 -3.92 -13.17 -8.78
C THR A 46 -5.18 -12.57 -9.38
N TYR A 47 -6.38 -13.09 -9.07
CA TYR A 47 -7.61 -12.62 -9.68
C TYR A 47 -8.24 -11.44 -8.94
N TYR A 48 -8.62 -11.56 -7.66
CA TYR A 48 -9.22 -10.44 -6.89
C TYR A 48 -9.09 -10.59 -5.35
N GLN A 49 -8.27 -11.53 -4.85
CA GLN A 49 -8.34 -11.95 -3.45
C GLN A 49 -6.95 -12.23 -2.89
N ILE A 50 -6.59 -11.54 -1.80
CA ILE A 50 -5.45 -11.96 -0.97
C ILE A 50 -6.03 -12.94 0.05
N SER A 51 -5.64 -14.20 -0.03
CA SER A 51 -6.10 -15.22 0.92
C SER A 51 -4.95 -15.60 1.85
N TYR A 52 -5.19 -15.86 3.13
CA TYR A 52 -4.16 -16.36 4.04
C TYR A 52 -4.40 -17.82 4.37
N LEU A 53 -3.36 -18.65 4.30
CA LEU A 53 -3.39 -20.01 4.84
C LEU A 53 -3.10 -19.97 6.33
N ILE A 54 -4.08 -20.37 7.15
CA ILE A 54 -3.91 -20.54 8.59
C ILE A 54 -4.32 -21.97 8.94
N GLU A 55 -3.73 -22.55 10.00
CA GLU A 55 -3.97 -23.92 10.48
C GLU A 55 -5.43 -24.23 10.86
N VAL A 56 -6.31 -23.22 10.85
CA VAL A 56 -7.74 -23.34 11.19
C VAL A 56 -8.67 -22.99 10.01
N GLY A 57 -8.13 -22.61 8.83
CA GLY A 57 -8.92 -22.29 7.63
C GLY A 57 -8.32 -21.20 6.74
N GLN A 58 -8.93 -20.99 5.56
CA GLN A 58 -8.60 -19.92 4.61
C GLN A 58 -9.43 -18.67 4.93
N VAL A 59 -8.78 -17.51 5.04
CA VAL A 59 -9.46 -16.21 5.20
C VAL A 59 -9.12 -15.33 4.01
N ASP A 60 -10.16 -14.90 3.29
CA ASP A 60 -10.03 -14.06 2.11
C ASP A 60 -10.20 -12.58 2.49
N LEU A 61 -9.18 -11.76 2.19
CA LEU A 61 -9.34 -10.32 2.10
C LEU A 61 -9.99 -10.00 0.76
N HIS A 62 -11.26 -9.62 0.81
CA HIS A 62 -11.99 -9.17 -0.36
C HIS A 62 -11.89 -7.65 -0.50
N GLY A 63 -11.21 -7.19 -1.54
CA GLY A 63 -11.24 -5.78 -1.92
C GLY A 63 -12.59 -5.40 -2.52
N ASN A 64 -13.22 -4.32 -2.06
CA ASN A 64 -14.42 -3.80 -2.71
C ASN A 64 -14.03 -2.93 -3.90
N HIS A 65 -14.19 -3.47 -5.11
CA HIS A 65 -13.80 -2.80 -6.35
C HIS A 65 -14.44 -1.42 -6.55
N LEU A 66 -15.70 -1.23 -6.12
CA LEU A 66 -16.38 0.06 -6.22
C LEU A 66 -15.74 1.11 -5.30
N VAL A 67 -15.43 0.71 -4.07
CA VAL A 67 -14.77 1.59 -3.09
C VAL A 67 -13.37 1.96 -3.57
N VAL A 68 -12.63 1.01 -4.14
CA VAL A 68 -11.30 1.27 -4.71
C VAL A 68 -11.36 2.31 -5.83
N SER A 69 -12.32 2.17 -6.76
CA SER A 69 -12.53 3.13 -7.85
C SER A 69 -12.88 4.53 -7.33
N GLN A 70 -13.78 4.62 -6.35
CA GLN A 70 -14.15 5.90 -5.74
C GLN A 70 -12.99 6.57 -5.00
N CYS A 71 -12.22 5.82 -4.21
CA CYS A 71 -11.04 6.36 -3.53
C CYS A 71 -10.00 6.87 -4.53
N TYR A 72 -9.79 6.14 -5.63
CA TYR A 72 -8.86 6.56 -6.68
C TYR A 72 -9.31 7.86 -7.37
N GLN A 73 -10.61 7.96 -7.71
CA GLN A 73 -11.19 9.17 -8.29
C GLN A 73 -11.01 10.39 -7.39
N VAL A 74 -11.31 10.26 -6.09
CA VAL A 74 -11.15 11.34 -5.11
C VAL A 74 -9.68 11.74 -4.94
N ALA A 75 -8.77 10.77 -4.91
CA ALA A 75 -7.34 11.04 -4.81
C ALA A 75 -6.82 11.80 -6.04
N MET A 76 -7.21 11.40 -7.25
CA MET A 76 -6.84 12.11 -8.48
C MET A 76 -7.44 13.52 -8.54
N GLU A 77 -8.70 13.69 -8.11
CA GLU A 77 -9.33 15.01 -8.05
C GLU A 77 -8.60 15.92 -7.06
N PHE A 78 -8.17 15.37 -5.93
CA PHE A 78 -7.38 16.09 -4.95
C PHE A 78 -6.02 16.54 -5.52
N GLU A 79 -5.33 15.67 -6.25
CA GLU A 79 -4.03 15.94 -6.89
C GLU A 79 -4.16 17.00 -8.01
N CYS A 80 -5.23 16.95 -8.81
CA CYS A 80 -5.54 17.98 -9.81
C CYS A 80 -5.91 19.34 -9.18
N ALA A 81 -6.56 19.35 -8.02
CA ALA A 81 -6.97 20.57 -7.33
C ALA A 81 -5.81 21.24 -6.58
N ASN A 82 -4.79 20.47 -6.18
CA ASN A 82 -3.61 20.95 -5.46
C ASN A 82 -2.33 20.46 -6.14
N PRO A 83 -1.96 21.01 -7.31
CA PRO A 83 -0.73 20.61 -7.99
C PRO A 83 0.47 20.89 -7.09
N ILE A 84 1.17 19.83 -6.70
CA ILE A 84 2.45 19.93 -5.98
C ILE A 84 3.45 20.55 -6.96
N GLU A 85 4.01 21.71 -6.65
CA GLU A 85 5.12 22.29 -7.44
C GLU A 85 6.33 21.36 -7.37
N ASP A 86 6.48 20.48 -8.36
CA ASP A 86 7.68 19.67 -8.53
C ASP A 86 8.82 20.57 -8.98
N LYS A 87 9.72 20.93 -8.05
CA LYS A 87 10.96 21.64 -8.37
C LYS A 87 11.90 20.68 -9.08
N SER A 88 11.66 20.49 -10.37
CA SER A 88 12.53 19.74 -11.27
C SER A 88 13.89 20.44 -11.41
N GLU A 89 14.90 19.97 -10.68
CA GLU A 89 16.30 20.28 -11.01
C GLU A 89 16.67 19.56 -12.32
N SER A 90 16.58 20.31 -13.43
CA SER A 90 17.00 19.84 -14.75
C SER A 90 18.52 19.58 -14.78
N SER A 91 18.92 18.32 -14.65
CA SER A 91 20.29 17.89 -14.95
C SER A 91 20.46 17.79 -16.47
N THR A 92 20.96 18.86 -17.08
CA THR A 92 21.34 18.94 -18.50
C THR A 92 22.45 17.94 -18.82
N ARG A 93 22.11 16.81 -19.47
CA ARG A 93 23.10 15.97 -20.16
C ARG A 93 23.33 16.51 -21.57
N LYS A 94 24.43 17.23 -21.77
CA LYS A 94 25.00 17.50 -23.11
C LYS A 94 25.37 16.17 -23.76
N ARG A 95 24.80 15.89 -24.93
CA ARG A 95 25.33 14.86 -25.84
C ARG A 95 26.50 15.47 -26.60
N GLN A 96 27.65 14.83 -26.47
CA GLN A 96 28.81 14.98 -27.35
C GLN A 96 28.67 13.99 -28.50
#